data_AF-A0A382RZH8-F1
#
_entry.id   AF-A0A382RZH8-F1
#
_cell.length_a   1.000
_cell.length_b   1.000
_cell.length_c   1.000
_cell.angle_alpha   90.00
_cell.angle_beta   90.00
_cell.angle_gamma   90.00
#
_symmetry.space_group_name_H-M   'P 1'
#
loop_
_entity.id
_entity.type
_entity.pdbx_description
1 polymer ?
#
loop_
_entity_poly.entity_id
_entity_poly.type
_entity_poly.pdbx_seq_one_letter_code
_entity_poly.pdbx_strand_id
1 'polypeptide(L)' 'MIAYGDGKPFGEKKAGFKLQCTAEVPLVVGGGVQRPQYVFEGALDEVAVFNRALNQTEIKEIMESIGQILTVKAEDK' A
#
# COMPACT_ATOMS: atom_id res chain seq x y z
N MET A 1 -7.21 4.43 -10.97
CA MET A 1 -6.53 3.59 -9.98
C MET A 1 -5.36 2.93 -10.67
N ILE A 2 -4.19 2.98 -10.06
CA ILE A 2 -2.97 2.34 -10.54
C ILE A 2 -2.52 1.41 -9.42
N ALA A 3 -2.17 0.17 -9.76
CA ALA A 3 -1.59 -0.77 -8.81
C ALA A 3 -0.08 -0.93 -9.12
N TYR A 4 0.73 -0.99 -8.07
CA TYR A 4 2.17 -1.22 -8.15
C TYR A 4 2.52 -2.46 -7.34
N GLY A 5 3.49 -3.25 -7.81
CA GLY A 5 4.14 -4.31 -7.04
C GLY A 5 5.64 -4.23 -7.27
N ASP A 6 6.42 -4.39 -6.20
CA ASP A 6 7.89 -4.26 -6.22
C ASP A 6 8.37 -2.96 -6.91
N GLY A 7 7.64 -1.85 -6.70
CA GLY A 7 7.93 -0.53 -7.28
C GLY A 7 7.55 -0.38 -8.76
N LYS A 8 6.98 -1.39 -9.40
CA LYS A 8 6.62 -1.39 -10.83
C LYS A 8 5.10 -1.36 -11.03
N PRO A 9 4.59 -0.62 -12.03
CA PRO A 9 3.15 -0.58 -12.29
C PRO A 9 2.67 -1.92 -12.86
N PHE A 10 1.64 -2.50 -12.26
CA PHE A 10 0.91 -3.64 -12.84
C PHE A 10 -0.10 -3.20 -13.88
N GLY A 11 -0.65 -2.00 -13.75
CA GLY A 11 -1.59 -1.43 -14.71
C GLY A 11 -2.37 -0.25 -14.16
N GLU A 12 -2.98 0.49 -15.08
CA GLU A 12 -3.86 1.62 -14.79
C GLU A 12 -5.28 1.32 -15.28
N LYS A 13 -6.27 1.66 -14.45
CA LYS A 13 -7.68 1.70 -14.85
C LYS A 13 -8.31 3.01 -14.42
N LYS A 14 -8.88 3.74 -15.38
CA LYS A 14 -9.74 4.88 -15.06
C LYS A 14 -11.01 4.37 -14.38
N ALA A 15 -11.38 4.98 -13.27
CA ALA A 15 -12.62 4.64 -12.60
C ALA A 15 -13.79 5.09 -13.48
N GLY A 16 -14.69 4.18 -13.83
CA GLY A 16 -15.95 4.50 -14.51
C GLY A 16 -17.04 4.99 -13.55
N PHE A 17 -16.70 5.19 -12.27
CA PHE A 17 -17.59 5.59 -11.20
C PHE A 17 -16.88 6.62 -10.33
N LYS A 18 -17.68 7.48 -9.65
CA LYS A 18 -17.15 8.38 -8.62
C LYS A 18 -16.80 7.54 -7.39
N LEU A 19 -15.55 7.58 -6.95
CA LEU A 19 -15.16 6.99 -5.68
C LEU A 19 -15.89 7.74 -4.55
N GLN A 20 -16.82 7.06 -3.90
CA GLN A 20 -17.44 7.55 -2.67
C GLN A 20 -16.54 7.16 -1.50
N CYS A 21 -15.57 8.02 -1.18
CA CYS A 21 -14.75 7.86 0.02
C CYS A 21 -15.48 8.52 1.19
N THR A 22 -16.57 7.90 1.67
CA THR A 22 -17.20 8.33 2.93
C THR A 22 -16.57 7.54 4.07
N ALA A 23 -16.14 8.24 5.12
CA ALA A 23 -15.60 7.63 6.35
C ALA A 23 -16.74 7.08 7.23
N GLU A 24 -17.70 6.37 6.63
CA GLU A 24 -18.86 5.80 7.33
C GLU A 24 -18.49 4.52 8.09
N VAL A 25 -17.34 3.93 7.76
CA VAL A 25 -16.82 2.71 8.38
C VAL A 25 -15.39 2.96 8.89
N PRO A 26 -14.98 2.28 9.98
CA PRO A 26 -13.62 2.41 10.49
C PRO A 26 -12.60 1.93 9.46
N LEU A 27 -11.40 2.51 9.49
CA LEU A 27 -10.25 1.98 8.75
C LEU A 27 -9.91 0.60 9.34
N VAL A 28 -9.91 -0.43 8.49
CA VAL A 28 -9.51 -1.80 8.83
C VAL A 28 -8.37 -2.20 7.90
N VAL A 29 -7.34 -2.81 8.47
CA VAL A 29 -6.18 -3.37 7.75
C VAL A 29 -6.25 -4.89 7.84
N GLY A 30 -6.00 -5.59 6.73
CA GLY A 30 -6.00 -7.06 6.70
C GLY A 30 -7.39 -7.72 6.64
N GLY A 31 -8.47 -6.94 6.46
CA GLY A 31 -9.83 -7.46 6.33
C GLY A 31 -10.84 -6.39 5.95
N GLY A 32 -12.14 -6.70 6.05
CA GLY A 32 -13.20 -5.74 5.72
C GLY A 32 -14.44 -5.91 6.60
N VAL A 33 -15.11 -4.79 6.92
CA VAL A 33 -16.32 -4.77 7.75
C VAL A 33 -17.53 -5.36 7.01
N GLN A 34 -17.72 -4.97 5.75
CA GLN A 34 -18.89 -5.38 4.96
C GLN A 34 -18.77 -6.79 4.35
N ARG A 35 -17.55 -7.30 4.21
CA ARG A 35 -17.26 -8.63 3.66
C ARG A 35 -16.20 -9.34 4.51
N PRO A 36 -16.55 -9.73 5.74
CA PRO A 36 -15.58 -10.23 6.73
C PRO A 36 -14.94 -11.56 6.36
N GLN A 37 -15.46 -12.27 5.34
CA GLN A 37 -14.85 -13.49 4.82
C GLN A 37 -13.55 -13.24 4.01
N TYR A 38 -13.32 -12.00 3.54
CA TYR A 38 -12.08 -11.66 2.83
C TYR A 38 -11.07 -11.10 3.82
N VAL A 39 -10.32 -12.01 4.43
CA VAL A 39 -9.23 -11.68 5.35
C VAL A 39 -7.89 -11.99 4.71
N PHE A 40 -6.87 -11.22 5.08
CA PHE A 40 -5.49 -11.50 4.71
C PHE A 40 -4.90 -12.50 5.71
N GLU A 41 -4.58 -13.70 5.23
CA GLU A 41 -3.92 -14.74 6.02
C GLU A 41 -2.40 -14.64 5.84
N GLY A 42 -1.76 -13.82 6.66
CA GLY A 42 -0.33 -13.57 6.62
C GLY A 42 0.12 -12.48 7.59
N ALA A 43 1.35 -12.02 7.45
CA ALA A 43 1.88 -10.88 8.19
C ALA A 43 1.92 -9.64 7.28
N LEU A 44 1.44 -8.51 7.80
CA LEU A 44 1.59 -7.19 7.17
C LEU A 44 2.57 -6.40 8.03
N ASP A 45 3.48 -5.70 7.37
CA ASP A 45 4.39 -4.75 8.01
C ASP A 45 4.40 -3.44 7.23
N GLU A 46 4.75 -2.34 7.91
CA GLU A 46 5.00 -1.02 7.32
C GLU A 46 3.82 -0.43 6.49
N VAL A 47 2.59 -0.64 6.96
CA VAL A 47 1.37 -0.16 6.30
C VAL A 47 1.18 1.35 6.47
N ALA A 48 1.03 2.07 5.36
CA ALA A 48 0.79 3.52 5.33
C ALA A 48 -0.42 3.90 4.46
N VAL A 49 -1.12 4.99 4.85
CA VAL A 49 -2.24 5.58 4.09
C VAL A 49 -1.96 7.06 3.87
N PHE A 50 -2.08 7.52 2.62
CA PHE A 50 -1.82 8.90 2.22
C PHE A 50 -3.12 9.62 1.86
N ASN A 51 -3.23 10.89 2.24
CA ASN A 51 -4.38 11.76 1.92
C ASN A 51 -4.28 12.40 0.52
N ARG A 52 -3.31 11.97 -0.29
CA ARG A 52 -3.09 12.44 -1.66
C ARG A 52 -2.66 11.29 -2.56
N ALA A 53 -2.79 11.49 -3.86
CA ALA A 53 -2.16 10.62 -4.84
C ALA A 53 -0.63 10.83 -4.81
N LEU A 54 0.10 9.73 -4.72
CA LEU A 54 1.55 9.72 -4.91
C LEU A 54 1.88 9.56 -6.40
N ASN A 55 2.98 10.16 -6.85
CA ASN A 55 3.53 9.91 -8.17
C ASN A 55 4.49 8.70 -8.16
N GLN A 56 4.93 8.27 -9.35
CA GLN A 56 5.78 7.07 -9.49
C GLN A 56 7.14 7.18 -8.78
N THR A 57 7.75 8.36 -8.78
CA THR A 57 9.03 8.60 -8.10
C THR A 57 8.87 8.49 -6.60
N GLU A 58 7.82 9.12 -6.04
CA GLU A 58 7.53 9.06 -4.60
C GLU A 58 7.25 7.64 -4.11
N ILE A 59 6.52 6.84 -4.91
CA ILE A 59 6.27 5.43 -4.59
C ILE A 59 7.59 4.65 -4.51
N LYS A 60 8.49 4.87 -5.48
CA LYS A 60 9.78 4.18 -5.52
C LYS A 60 10.64 4.56 -4.32
N GLU A 61 10.75 5.84 -4.01
CA GLU A 61 11.53 6.33 -2.86
C GLU A 61 11.01 5.76 -1.54
N ILE A 62 9.69 5.73 -1.35
CA ILE A 62 9.08 5.16 -0.13
C ILE A 62 9.37 3.67 -0.02
N MET A 63 9.19 2.88 -1.08
CA MET A 63 9.46 1.45 -1.05
C MET A 63 10.93 1.12 -0.76
N GLU A 64 11.86 1.89 -1.34
CA GLU A 64 13.29 1.73 -1.11
C GLU A 64 13.69 2.17 0.30
N SER A 65 13.16 3.29 0.79
CA SER A 65 13.45 3.81 2.14
C SER A 65 12.93 2.89 3.24
N ILE A 66 11.73 2.35 3.06
CA ILE A 66 11.11 1.39 3.99
C ILE A 66 11.98 0.12 4.06
N GLY A 67 12.40 -0.44 2.92
CA GLY A 67 13.32 -1.59 2.90
C GLY A 67 14.73 -1.32 3.47
N GLN A 68 15.22 -0.09 3.41
CA GLN A 68 16.54 0.28 3.95
C GLN A 68 16.56 0.42 5.48
N ILE A 69 15.45 0.73 6.13
CA ILE A 69 15.38 0.85 7.61
C ILE A 69 15.64 -0.50 8.30
N LEU A 70 15.34 -1.62 7.63
CA LEU A 70 15.53 -2.98 8.15
C LEU A 70 16.80 -3.68 7.65
N THR A 71 17.54 -3.07 6.70
CA THR A 71 18.78 -3.66 6.17
C THR A 71 19.94 -3.35 7.10
N VAL A 72 20.28 -4.27 8.01
CA VAL A 72 21.59 -4.25 8.69
C VAL A 72 22.64 -4.52 7.63
N LYS A 73 23.44 -3.52 7.26
CA LYS A 73 24.64 -3.76 6.46
C LYS A 73 25.49 -4.76 7.25
N ALA A 74 25.75 -5.93 6.67
CA ALA A 74 26.75 -6.82 7.23
C ALA A 74 28.05 -6.02 7.34
N GLU A 75 28.51 -5.79 8.57
CA GLU A 75 29.81 -5.17 8.81
C GLU A 75 30.86 -6.14 8.26
N ASP A 76 31.63 -5.67 7.28
CA ASP A 76 32.81 -6.38 6.77
C ASP A 76 33.72 -6.67 7.97
N LYS A 77 33.93 -7.96 8.26
CA LYS A 77 34.94 -8.42 9.24
C LYS A 77 36.35 -8.30 8.67
#